data_AF-A0A2X3FAJ2-F1
#
_entry.id   AF-A0A2X3FAJ2-F1
#
_cell.length_a   1.000
_cell.length_b   1.000
_cell.length_c   1.000
_cell.angle_alpha   90.00
_cell.angle_beta   90.00
_cell.angle_gamma   90.00
#
_symmetry.space_group_name_H-M   'P 1'
#
loop_
_entity.id
_entity.type
_entity.pdbx_description
1 polymer ?
#
loop_
_entity_poly.entity_id
_entity_poly.type
_entity_poly.pdbx_seq_one_letter_code
_entity_poly.pdbx_strand_id
1 'polypeptide(L)'
;MKTIGLLGGMSWESTIPYYRLINEGVKARLGGLHSASLVLHSVDFHDIEACQSAGDWDRAGEILAEAAVGLQQAGAEGIVLCTNTMHKVADAIAARCQVPFLHIADATGRAIAAKGQRRVALLGTRYTMEQTLLPRSSAGAVCHRDADP
;
A
#
# COMPACT_ATOMS: atom_id res chain seq x y z
N MET A 1 -9.95 -17.48 8.49
CA MET A 1 -9.33 -16.43 7.64
C MET A 1 -8.15 -15.87 8.41
N LYS A 2 -7.12 -15.35 7.74
CA LYS A 2 -6.04 -14.64 8.42
C LYS A 2 -6.47 -13.22 8.79
N THR A 3 -5.97 -12.67 9.89
CA THR A 3 -6.18 -11.25 10.25
C THR A 3 -5.24 -10.36 9.45
N ILE A 4 -5.75 -9.33 8.77
CA ILE A 4 -4.93 -8.40 7.98
C ILE A 4 -4.75 -7.07 8.72
N GLY A 5 -3.50 -6.63 8.81
CA GLY A 5 -3.12 -5.31 9.28
C GLY A 5 -3.17 -4.29 8.14
N LEU A 6 -3.95 -3.23 8.31
CA LEU A 6 -4.03 -2.09 7.39
C LEU A 6 -3.25 -0.91 7.97
N LEU A 7 -2.26 -0.43 7.23
CA LEU A 7 -1.62 0.87 7.49
C LEU A 7 -2.28 1.92 6.59
N GLY A 8 -3.18 2.70 7.17
CA GLY A 8 -4.01 3.68 6.47
C GLY A 8 -3.79 5.11 6.97
N GLY A 9 -4.69 6.01 6.58
CA GLY A 9 -4.62 7.42 6.92
C GLY A 9 -3.77 8.26 5.95
N MET A 10 -3.43 7.75 4.77
CA MET A 10 -2.54 8.43 3.79
C MET A 10 -3.14 8.58 2.37
N SER A 11 -4.37 9.09 2.22
CA SER A 11 -5.20 9.73 3.24
C SER A 11 -6.25 8.78 3.85
N TRP A 12 -7.04 9.24 4.82
CA TRP A 12 -8.08 8.40 5.44
C TRP A 12 -9.23 8.13 4.45
N GLU A 13 -9.52 9.06 3.55
CA GLU A 13 -10.53 8.91 2.50
C GLU A 13 -10.23 7.71 1.60
N SER A 14 -8.97 7.49 1.24
CA SER A 14 -8.55 6.33 0.44
C SER A 14 -8.50 5.04 1.25
N THR A 15 -8.46 5.11 2.58
CA THR A 15 -8.46 3.93 3.46
C THR A 15 -9.86 3.29 3.56
N ILE A 16 -10.92 4.10 3.48
CA ILE A 16 -12.31 3.61 3.52
C ILE A 16 -12.58 2.55 2.42
N PRO A 17 -12.22 2.78 1.15
CA PRO A 17 -12.32 1.76 0.10
C PRO A 17 -11.63 0.44 0.44
N TYR A 18 -10.44 0.43 1.05
CA TYR A 18 -9.77 -0.81 1.45
C TYR A 18 -10.64 -1.61 2.43
N TYR A 19 -11.07 -0.96 3.51
CA TYR A 19 -11.91 -1.63 4.52
C TYR A 19 -13.21 -2.17 3.90
N ARG A 20 -13.88 -1.37 3.06
CA ARG A 20 -15.12 -1.76 2.39
C ARG A 20 -14.90 -2.96 1.46
N LEU A 21 -13.96 -2.86 0.53
CA LEU A 21 -13.75 -3.87 -0.52
C LEU A 21 -13.26 -5.20 0.07
N ILE A 22 -12.44 -5.17 1.12
CA ILE A 22 -11.99 -6.40 1.79
C ILE A 22 -13.19 -7.11 2.46
N ASN A 23 -14.04 -6.36 3.16
CA ASN A 23 -15.26 -6.92 3.77
C ASN A 23 -16.24 -7.47 2.72
N GLU A 24 -16.48 -6.73 1.64
CA GLU A 24 -17.32 -7.18 0.52
C GLU A 24 -16.75 -8.46 -0.11
N GLY A 25 -15.43 -8.54 -0.30
CA GLY A 25 -14.76 -9.73 -0.82
C GLY A 25 -14.88 -10.95 0.09
N VAL A 26 -14.79 -10.76 1.42
CA VAL A 26 -15.01 -11.85 2.39
C VAL A 26 -16.47 -12.30 2.38
N LYS A 27 -17.42 -11.36 2.44
CA LYS A 27 -18.86 -11.65 2.39
C LYS A 27 -19.24 -12.39 1.11
N ALA A 28 -18.70 -11.98 -0.04
CA ALA A 28 -18.97 -12.63 -1.32
C ALA A 28 -18.48 -14.09 -1.37
N ARG A 29 -17.39 -14.42 -0.67
CA ARG A 29 -16.80 -15.77 -0.66
C ARG A 29 -17.40 -16.70 0.40
N LEU A 30 -17.72 -16.16 1.58
CA LEU A 30 -18.17 -16.97 2.73
C LEU A 30 -19.68 -16.88 2.97
N GLY A 31 -20.37 -15.88 2.42
CA GLY A 31 -21.81 -15.69 2.55
C GLY A 31 -22.28 -15.24 3.94
N GLY A 32 -23.61 -15.18 4.10
CA GLY A 32 -24.24 -14.85 5.38
C GLY A 32 -23.82 -13.50 5.96
N LEU A 33 -23.44 -13.52 7.24
CA LEU A 33 -22.97 -12.36 8.01
C LEU A 33 -21.45 -12.36 8.20
N HIS A 34 -20.69 -13.11 7.39
CA HIS A 34 -19.23 -13.10 7.48
C HIS A 34 -18.65 -11.74 7.06
N SER A 35 -17.72 -11.24 7.88
CA SER A 35 -16.92 -10.04 7.64
C SER A 35 -15.43 -10.35 7.78
N ALA A 36 -14.58 -9.45 7.33
CA ALA A 36 -13.12 -9.63 7.38
C ALA A 36 -12.58 -9.40 8.80
N SER A 37 -11.57 -10.17 9.20
CA SER A 37 -10.78 -9.89 10.40
C SER A 37 -9.67 -8.90 10.06
N LEU A 38 -9.76 -7.68 10.60
CA LEU A 38 -8.90 -6.55 10.27
C LEU A 38 -8.43 -5.84 11.53
N VAL A 39 -7.19 -5.37 11.52
CA VAL A 39 -6.68 -4.35 12.46
C VAL A 39 -6.19 -3.18 11.63
N LEU A 40 -6.63 -1.96 11.94
CA LEU A 40 -6.27 -0.75 11.21
C LEU A 40 -5.50 0.19 12.11
N HIS A 41 -4.33 0.62 11.66
CA HIS A 41 -3.62 1.77 12.21
C HIS A 41 -3.76 2.90 11.19
N SER A 42 -4.46 3.97 11.58
CA SER A 42 -4.60 5.17 10.76
C SER A 42 -3.69 6.24 11.34
N VAL A 43 -2.65 6.60 10.59
CA VAL A 43 -1.74 7.68 10.98
C VAL A 43 -2.43 9.04 10.85
N ASP A 44 -1.89 10.05 11.52
CA ASP A 44 -2.12 11.44 11.12
C ASP A 44 -1.36 11.68 9.80
N PHE A 45 -2.08 12.07 8.75
CA PHE A 45 -1.46 12.25 7.45
C PHE A 45 -0.48 13.43 7.44
N HIS A 46 -0.69 14.42 8.30
CA HIS A 46 0.13 15.62 8.35
C HIS A 46 1.60 15.28 8.62
N ASP A 47 1.87 14.39 9.57
CA ASP A 47 3.24 14.00 9.94
C ASP A 47 3.95 13.28 8.77
N ILE A 48 3.22 12.43 8.06
CA ILE A 48 3.75 11.68 6.91
C ILE A 48 3.96 12.60 5.70
N GLU A 49 3.07 13.56 5.48
CA GLU A 49 3.21 14.56 4.42
C GLU A 49 4.39 15.51 4.69
N ALA A 50 4.56 15.95 5.94
CA ALA A 50 5.70 16.78 6.33
C ALA A 50 7.04 16.08 6.04
N CYS A 51 7.14 14.77 6.33
CA CYS A 51 8.31 13.98 5.98
C CYS A 51 8.51 13.89 4.45
N GLN A 52 7.44 13.66 3.67
CA GLN A 52 7.52 13.61 2.20
C GLN A 52 8.04 14.93 1.62
N SER A 53 7.47 16.05 2.07
CA SER A 53 7.81 17.39 1.58
C SER A 53 9.24 17.80 1.97
N ALA A 54 9.74 17.35 3.12
CA ALA A 54 11.14 17.52 3.52
C ALA A 54 12.11 16.54 2.84
N GLY A 55 11.59 15.51 2.15
CA GLY A 55 12.40 14.41 1.61
C GLY A 55 12.95 13.47 2.68
N ASP A 56 12.42 13.51 3.91
CA ASP A 56 12.84 12.69 5.05
C ASP A 56 12.14 11.32 5.03
N TRP A 57 12.56 10.50 4.06
CA TRP A 57 11.99 9.17 3.85
C TRP A 57 12.38 8.18 4.95
N ASP A 58 13.54 8.37 5.57
CA ASP A 58 14.00 7.52 6.67
C ASP A 58 13.05 7.67 7.87
N ARG A 59 12.74 8.92 8.25
CA ARG A 59 11.78 9.18 9.33
C ARG A 59 10.38 8.65 9.02
N ALA A 60 9.90 8.83 7.79
CA ALA A 60 8.61 8.29 7.40
C ALA A 60 8.59 6.75 7.44
N GLY A 61 9.70 6.11 7.06
CA GLY A 61 9.91 4.66 7.17
C GLY A 61 9.86 4.18 8.61
N GLU A 62 10.51 4.87 9.55
CA GLU A 62 10.46 4.55 10.98
C GLU A 62 9.03 4.58 11.52
N ILE A 63 8.30 5.68 11.28
CA ILE A 63 6.92 5.85 11.74
C ILE A 63 6.03 4.70 11.25
N LEU A 64 6.09 4.39 9.95
CA LEU A 64 5.26 3.34 9.36
C LEU A 64 5.68 1.94 9.79
N ALA A 65 6.97 1.71 10.01
CA ALA A 65 7.45 0.43 10.49
C ALA A 65 7.06 0.17 11.96
N GLU A 66 7.07 1.20 12.81
CA GLU A 66 6.56 1.11 14.18
C GLU A 66 5.06 0.81 14.20
N ALA A 67 4.28 1.50 13.37
CA ALA A 67 2.86 1.22 13.21
C ALA A 67 2.62 -0.22 12.75
N ALA A 68 3.42 -0.73 11.80
CA ALA A 68 3.33 -2.10 11.31
C ALA A 68 3.63 -3.14 12.40
N VAL A 69 4.66 -2.90 13.21
CA VAL A 69 5.00 -3.75 14.37
C VAL A 69 3.86 -3.76 15.38
N GLY A 70 3.24 -2.60 15.64
CA GLY A 70 2.05 -2.51 16.50
C GLY A 70 0.88 -3.36 15.96
N LEU A 71 0.62 -3.33 14.65
CA LEU A 71 -0.39 -4.19 14.02
C LEU A 71 -0.06 -5.68 14.17
N GLN A 72 1.20 -6.07 13.98
CA GLN A 72 1.64 -7.45 14.19
C GLN A 72 1.41 -7.89 15.64
N GLN A 73 1.76 -7.04 16.62
CA GLN A 73 1.52 -7.32 18.04
C GLN A 73 0.02 -7.43 18.37
N ALA A 74 -0.82 -6.70 17.64
CA ALA A 74 -2.28 -6.79 17.75
C ALA A 74 -2.89 -8.03 17.05
N GLY A 75 -2.07 -8.90 16.46
CA GLY A 75 -2.50 -10.16 15.85
C GLY A 75 -2.65 -10.12 14.33
N ALA A 76 -2.17 -9.07 13.65
CA ALA A 76 -2.10 -9.09 12.18
C ALA A 76 -1.13 -10.17 11.69
N GLU A 77 -1.57 -10.97 10.72
CA GLU A 77 -0.80 -12.05 10.09
C GLU A 77 -0.29 -11.68 8.69
N GLY A 78 -0.45 -10.42 8.31
CA GLY A 78 0.04 -9.81 7.08
C GLY A 78 -0.25 -8.31 7.05
N ILE A 79 0.58 -7.54 6.37
CA ILE A 79 0.49 -6.07 6.32
C ILE A 79 0.13 -5.60 4.92
N VAL A 80 -0.81 -4.67 4.83
CA VAL A 80 -1.17 -3.92 3.62
C VAL A 80 -0.98 -2.44 3.91
N LEU A 81 -0.21 -1.77 3.05
CA LEU A 81 -0.02 -0.32 3.09
C LEU A 81 -1.03 0.35 2.14
N CYS A 82 -1.97 1.12 2.68
CA CYS A 82 -3.12 1.65 1.95
C CYS A 82 -2.81 2.94 1.17
N THR A 83 -1.63 3.04 0.56
CA THR A 83 -1.19 4.20 -0.23
C THR A 83 -0.12 3.80 -1.24
N ASN A 84 -0.07 4.45 -2.41
CA ASN A 84 0.95 4.15 -3.43
C ASN A 84 2.32 4.74 -3.05
N THR A 85 2.35 6.05 -2.73
CA THR A 85 3.61 6.79 -2.53
C THR A 85 4.49 6.17 -1.45
N MET A 86 3.91 5.77 -0.31
CA MET A 86 4.69 5.28 0.83
C MET A 86 5.26 3.87 0.64
N HIS A 87 4.96 3.18 -0.47
CA HIS A 87 5.70 1.97 -0.82
C HIS A 87 7.18 2.25 -1.11
N LYS A 88 7.58 3.53 -1.29
CA LYS A 88 8.99 3.93 -1.31
C LYS A 88 9.77 3.46 -0.07
N VAL A 89 9.11 3.35 1.09
CA VAL A 89 9.72 2.90 2.35
C VAL A 89 9.27 1.48 2.74
N ALA A 90 8.74 0.70 1.78
CA ALA A 90 8.26 -0.65 2.03
C ALA A 90 9.35 -1.56 2.62
N ASP A 91 10.60 -1.41 2.17
CA ASP A 91 11.73 -2.20 2.68
C ASP A 91 11.98 -1.94 4.17
N ALA A 92 11.86 -0.69 4.64
CA ALA A 92 12.01 -0.36 6.06
C ALA A 92 10.90 -1.00 6.92
N ILE A 93 9.68 -1.05 6.39
CA ILE A 93 8.54 -1.68 7.05
C ILE A 93 8.73 -3.21 7.09
N ALA A 94 9.05 -3.80 5.94
CA ALA A 94 9.23 -5.25 5.78
C ALA A 94 10.42 -5.78 6.61
N ALA A 95 11.50 -5.01 6.73
CA ALA A 95 12.66 -5.39 7.54
C ALA A 95 12.33 -5.48 9.05
N ARG A 96 11.31 -4.76 9.53
CA ARG A 96 10.91 -4.74 10.95
C ARG A 96 9.75 -5.68 11.28
N CYS A 97 9.04 -6.18 10.27
CA CYS A 97 7.92 -7.10 10.45
C CYS A 97 8.30 -8.53 10.09
N GLN A 98 7.79 -9.51 10.83
CA GLN A 98 7.98 -10.93 10.54
C GLN A 98 6.83 -11.51 9.70
N VAL A 99 5.71 -10.78 9.61
CA VAL A 99 4.55 -11.16 8.81
C VAL A 99 4.70 -10.69 7.36
N PRO A 100 4.08 -11.38 6.39
CA PRO A 100 4.17 -11.00 4.99
C PRO A 100 3.69 -9.57 4.73
N PHE A 101 4.48 -8.81 3.96
CA PHE A 101 4.09 -7.50 3.44
C PHE A 101 3.53 -7.64 2.02
N LEU A 102 2.29 -7.20 1.80
CA LEU A 102 1.61 -7.31 0.51
C LEU A 102 1.83 -6.02 -0.31
N HIS A 103 2.86 -6.03 -1.16
CA HIS A 103 3.24 -4.87 -1.95
C HIS A 103 2.20 -4.55 -3.06
N ILE A 104 1.79 -3.29 -3.17
CA ILE A 104 0.76 -2.84 -4.12
C ILE A 104 1.17 -3.02 -5.60
N ALA A 105 2.46 -2.80 -5.89
CA ALA A 105 3.01 -3.01 -7.22
C ALA A 105 2.92 -4.47 -7.67
N ASP A 106 3.13 -5.43 -6.77
CA ASP A 106 3.06 -6.85 -7.11
C ASP A 106 1.62 -7.27 -7.45
N ALA A 107 0.65 -6.77 -6.68
CA ALA A 107 -0.77 -7.01 -6.95
C ALA A 107 -1.18 -6.43 -8.30
N THR A 108 -0.77 -5.19 -8.58
CA THR A 108 -1.03 -4.51 -9.87
C THR A 108 -0.33 -5.22 -11.03
N GLY A 109 0.95 -5.59 -10.86
CA GLY A 109 1.76 -6.29 -11.85
C GLY A 109 1.16 -7.65 -12.22
N ARG A 110 0.69 -8.43 -11.24
CA ARG A 110 -0.05 -9.69 -11.49
C ARG A 110 -1.32 -9.45 -12.30
N ALA A 111 -2.09 -8.40 -11.98
CA ALA A 111 -3.32 -8.08 -12.71
C ALA A 111 -3.06 -7.62 -14.15
N ILE A 112 -2.01 -6.84 -14.39
CA ILE A 112 -1.56 -6.43 -15.74
C ILE A 112 -1.10 -7.65 -16.55
N ALA A 113 -0.26 -8.50 -15.96
CA ALA A 113 0.26 -9.70 -16.60
C ALA A 113 -0.85 -10.69 -16.97
N ALA A 114 -1.84 -10.87 -16.09
CA ALA A 114 -3.00 -11.73 -16.36
C ALA A 114 -3.84 -11.25 -17.57
N LYS A 115 -3.77 -9.96 -17.91
CA LYS A 115 -4.41 -9.39 -19.11
C LYS A 115 -3.50 -9.38 -20.35
N GLY A 116 -2.31 -9.99 -20.27
CA GLY A 116 -1.33 -10.03 -21.36
C GLY A 116 -0.71 -8.68 -21.71
N GLN A 117 -0.90 -7.66 -20.87
CA GLN A 117 -0.43 -6.30 -21.14
C GLN A 117 1.04 -6.16 -20.73
N ARG A 118 1.83 -5.47 -21.56
CA ARG A 118 3.28 -5.26 -21.32
C ARG A 118 3.70 -3.79 -21.27
N ARG A 119 2.77 -2.89 -21.59
CA ARG A 119 2.95 -1.44 -21.55
C ARG A 119 1.63 -0.81 -21.11
N VAL A 120 1.68 -0.05 -20.03
CA VAL A 120 0.52 0.65 -19.45
C VAL A 120 0.94 2.08 -19.10
N ALA A 121 -0.04 2.98 -19.06
CA ALA A 121 0.15 4.30 -18.48
C ALA A 121 0.09 4.21 -16.94
N LEU A 122 0.90 5.01 -16.25
CA LEU A 122 0.91 5.15 -14.79
C LEU A 122 0.53 6.59 -14.46
N LEU A 123 -0.54 6.77 -13.70
CA LEU A 123 -0.98 8.07 -13.17
C LEU A 123 -0.90 8.03 -11.65
N GLY A 124 -0.38 9.08 -11.04
CA GLY A 124 -0.21 9.17 -9.60
C GLY A 124 0.44 10.49 -9.19
N THR A 125 0.93 10.56 -7.95
CA THR A 125 1.75 11.69 -7.49
C THR A 125 3.04 11.77 -8.29
N ARG A 126 3.71 12.94 -8.29
CA ARG A 126 5.05 13.10 -8.89
C ARG A 126 6.01 12.00 -8.41
N TYR A 127 6.02 11.74 -7.11
CA TYR A 127 6.81 10.66 -6.51
C TYR A 127 6.49 9.28 -7.11
N THR A 128 5.21 8.97 -7.31
CA THR A 128 4.78 7.68 -7.87
C THR A 128 5.19 7.51 -9.33
N MET A 129 5.12 8.59 -10.12
CA MET A 129 5.38 8.55 -11.56
C MET A 129 6.87 8.63 -11.89
N GLU A 130 7.66 9.37 -11.10
CA GLU A 130 9.08 9.63 -11.38
C GLU A 130 10.03 8.67 -10.66
N GLN A 131 9.60 8.05 -9.55
CA GLN A 131 10.45 7.14 -8.79
C GLN A 131 10.20 5.67 -9.15
N THR A 132 11.20 4.82 -8.92
CA THR A 132 11.11 3.39 -9.23
C THR A 132 10.29 2.66 -8.15
N LEU A 133 8.96 2.67 -8.26
CA LEU A 133 8.05 1.90 -7.39
C LEU A 133 7.64 0.54 -7.98
N LEU A 134 7.78 0.36 -9.30
CA LEU A 134 7.46 -0.90 -9.98
C LEU A 134 8.74 -1.74 -10.13
N PRO A 135 8.73 -3.04 -9.78
CA PRO A 135 9.83 -3.93 -10.12
C PRO A 135 10.06 -3.94 -11.63
N ARG A 136 11.33 -3.82 -12.05
CA ARG A 136 11.73 -3.86 -13.48
C ARG A 136 11.29 -5.14 -14.22
N SER A 137 10.95 -6.20 -13.50
CA SER A 137 10.51 -7.49 -14.04
C SER A 137 9.04 -7.53 -14.48
N SER A 138 8.25 -6.49 -14.21
CA SER A 138 6.83 -6.43 -14.58
C SER A 138 6.56 -5.22 -15.48
N ALA A 139 6.60 -5.46 -16.80
CA ALA A 139 6.18 -4.59 -17.88
C ALA A 139 6.99 -3.28 -18.06
N GLY A 140 7.46 -3.03 -19.28
CA GLY A 140 8.12 -1.79 -19.68
C GLY A 140 7.13 -0.63 -19.69
N ALA A 141 6.80 -0.13 -18.50
CA ALA A 141 5.99 1.06 -18.31
C ALA A 141 6.67 2.24 -19.01
N VAL A 142 5.98 2.80 -20.01
CA VAL A 142 6.42 4.02 -20.68
C VAL A 142 5.70 5.17 -19.98
N CYS A 143 6.48 5.98 -19.26
CA CYS A 143 6.00 7.22 -18.66
C CYS A 143 5.69 8.21 -19.79
N HIS A 144 4.41 8.53 -20.00
CA HIS A 144 4.03 9.67 -20.83
C HIS A 144 4.01 10.93 -19.96
N ARG A 145 4.81 11.91 -20.38
CA ARG A 145 4.91 13.24 -19.78
C ARG A 145 3.72 14.07 -20.27
N ASP A 146 2.76 14.34 -19.41
CA ASP A 146 1.99 15.57 -19.50
C ASP A 146 2.65 16.54 -18.53
N ALA A 147 3.59 17.32 -19.08
CA ALA A 147 4.05 18.54 -18.44
C ALA A 147 2.93 19.55 -18.60
N ASP A 148 2.28 19.92 -17.50
CA ASP A 148 1.56 21.18 -17.39
C ASP A 148 2.30 22.06 -16.37
N PRO A 149 2.32 23.39 -16.57
CA PRO A 149 3.43 24.29 -16.25
C PRO A 149 3.66 24.58 -14.76
#